data_AF-I3TD78-F1
#
_entry.id   AF-I3TD78-F1
#
_cell.length_a   1.000
_cell.length_b   1.000
_cell.length_c   1.000
_cell.angle_alpha   90.00
_cell.angle_beta   90.00
_cell.angle_gamma   90.00
#
_symmetry.space_group_name_H-M   'P 1'
#
loop_
_entity.id
_entity.type
_entity.pdbx_description
1 polymer ?
#
loop_
_entity_poly.entity_id
_entity_poly.type
_entity_poly.pdbx_seq_one_letter_code
_entity_poly.pdbx_strand_id
1 'polypeptide(L)'
;MIITGLRPVDDLLNPVGRYWSIEFYGDSYVLDYLFHRSIAIQSRRGQVYVVVSLEFGGIRTDLVEAFCRVFDCRLTAVSISRAFKSRDVVRILESLTGVRDSTVILLYPYNFLGDDPSTYYEATEISGLINRVSAENTVLIFNTTTRFGSRMPEGGSMHHHVVEVILRVERLGRSVVAELVKHPAKPTGLRRLFRVELLKEKTAPVDTVSLLNWVRVG
;
A
#
# COMPACT_ATOMS: atom_id res chain seq x y z
N MET A 1 -10.19 4.42 9.83
CA MET A 1 -10.03 4.74 8.39
C MET A 1 -10.01 3.44 7.61
N ILE A 2 -10.70 3.34 6.46
CA ILE A 2 -10.64 2.12 5.60
C ILE A 2 -9.44 2.26 4.67
N ILE A 3 -8.49 1.32 4.69
CA ILE A 3 -7.27 1.38 3.86
C ILE A 3 -7.45 0.52 2.61
N THR A 4 -7.88 -0.72 2.80
CA THR A 4 -7.90 -1.79 1.78
C THR A 4 -9.31 -2.29 1.45
N GLY A 5 -10.30 -1.97 2.29
CA GLY A 5 -11.68 -2.43 2.11
C GLY A 5 -11.81 -3.93 2.29
N LEU A 6 -10.87 -4.52 3.01
CA LEU A 6 -10.89 -5.90 3.47
C LEU A 6 -10.87 -5.84 4.99
N ARG A 7 -12.02 -6.12 5.59
CA ARG A 7 -12.22 -6.03 7.04
C ARG A 7 -11.12 -6.73 7.85
N PRO A 8 -10.66 -7.96 7.53
CA PRO A 8 -9.58 -8.60 8.29
C PRO A 8 -8.26 -7.82 8.27
N VAL A 9 -7.98 -7.09 7.20
CA VAL A 9 -6.78 -6.26 7.07
C VAL A 9 -6.99 -4.91 7.76
N ASP A 10 -8.10 -4.24 7.46
CA ASP A 10 -8.41 -2.92 8.04
C ASP A 10 -8.59 -2.99 9.57
N ASP A 11 -9.11 -4.09 10.12
CA ASP A 11 -9.21 -4.32 11.57
C ASP A 11 -7.82 -4.43 12.23
N LEU A 12 -6.83 -4.99 11.54
CA LEU A 12 -5.45 -5.03 12.03
C LEU A 12 -4.82 -3.64 12.00
N LEU A 13 -5.08 -2.86 10.96
CA LEU A 13 -4.52 -1.51 10.78
C LEU A 13 -5.14 -0.46 11.71
N ASN A 14 -6.43 -0.56 12.07
CA ASN A 14 -7.10 0.46 12.86
C ASN A 14 -6.75 0.39 14.36
N PRO A 15 -6.46 1.51 15.06
CA PRO A 15 -6.63 2.88 14.60
C PRO A 15 -5.48 3.32 13.69
N VAL A 16 -5.82 4.03 12.61
CA VAL A 16 -4.84 4.64 11.70
C VAL A 16 -4.86 6.15 11.92
N GLY A 17 -3.70 6.73 12.21
CA GLY A 17 -3.53 8.18 12.31
C GLY A 17 -3.57 8.88 10.95
N ARG A 18 -3.83 10.19 10.98
CA ARG A 18 -3.74 11.04 9.79
C ARG A 18 -2.27 11.12 9.37
N TYR A 19 -2.00 10.87 8.10
CA TYR A 19 -0.67 10.91 7.48
C TYR A 19 0.32 9.79 7.90
N TRP A 20 -0.16 8.68 8.44
CA TRP A 20 0.73 7.56 8.67
C TRP A 20 1.26 6.95 7.37
N SER A 21 2.50 6.46 7.42
CA SER A 21 3.02 5.51 6.46
C SER A 21 2.72 4.07 6.89
N ILE A 22 2.18 3.30 5.96
CA ILE A 22 1.66 1.96 6.18
C ILE A 22 2.26 1.06 5.12
N GLU A 23 3.03 0.07 5.55
CA GLU A 23 3.67 -0.90 4.68
C GLU A 23 2.99 -2.26 4.71
N PHE A 24 2.84 -2.84 3.52
CA PHE A 24 2.44 -4.20 3.26
C PHE A 24 3.58 -4.91 2.55
N TYR A 25 4.00 -6.08 3.03
CA TYR A 25 5.02 -6.90 2.36
C TYR A 25 4.75 -8.39 2.49
N GLY A 26 5.33 -9.20 1.59
CA GLY A 26 5.19 -10.66 1.56
C GLY A 26 4.70 -11.21 0.23
N ASP A 27 3.65 -12.05 0.25
CA ASP A 27 3.14 -12.73 -0.95
C ASP A 27 2.65 -11.72 -2.01
N SER A 28 3.29 -11.75 -3.19
CA SER A 28 3.06 -10.78 -4.27
C SER A 28 1.64 -10.85 -4.86
N TYR A 29 1.01 -12.02 -4.83
CA TYR A 29 -0.39 -12.16 -5.28
C TYR A 29 -1.32 -11.41 -4.34
N VAL A 30 -1.13 -11.55 -3.03
CA VAL A 30 -1.93 -10.82 -2.04
C VAL A 30 -1.69 -9.32 -2.15
N LEU A 31 -0.41 -8.90 -2.22
CA LEU A 31 -0.03 -7.49 -2.34
C LEU A 31 -0.62 -6.83 -3.57
N ASP A 32 -0.61 -7.51 -4.73
CA ASP A 32 -1.19 -7.00 -5.96
C ASP A 32 -2.69 -6.66 -5.77
N TYR A 33 -3.47 -7.54 -5.14
CA TYR A 33 -4.88 -7.22 -4.85
C TYR A 33 -5.05 -6.08 -3.86
N LEU A 34 -4.27 -6.06 -2.77
CA LEU A 34 -4.35 -5.00 -1.75
C LEU A 34 -3.97 -3.63 -2.33
N PHE A 35 -2.96 -3.58 -3.19
CA PHE A 35 -2.51 -2.37 -3.88
C PHE A 35 -3.62 -1.75 -4.72
N HIS A 36 -4.24 -2.53 -5.61
CA HIS A 36 -5.31 -2.04 -6.46
C HIS A 36 -6.58 -1.67 -5.70
N ARG A 37 -6.95 -2.43 -4.65
CA ARG A 37 -8.07 -2.05 -3.76
C ARG A 37 -7.81 -0.72 -3.08
N SER A 38 -6.57 -0.51 -2.61
CA SER A 38 -6.18 0.73 -1.94
C SER A 38 -6.29 1.93 -2.87
N ILE A 39 -5.87 1.83 -4.13
CA ILE A 39 -6.07 2.90 -5.14
C ILE A 39 -7.56 3.28 -5.25
N ALA A 40 -8.42 2.28 -5.44
CA ALA A 40 -9.85 2.51 -5.60
C ALA A 40 -10.50 3.14 -4.35
N ILE A 41 -10.10 2.72 -3.15
CA ILE A 41 -10.67 3.24 -1.90
C ILE A 41 -10.17 4.64 -1.58
N GLN A 42 -8.87 4.90 -1.74
CA GLN A 42 -8.30 6.20 -1.39
C GLN A 42 -8.76 7.30 -2.36
N SER A 43 -8.96 6.98 -3.64
CA SER A 43 -9.40 7.96 -4.66
C SER A 43 -10.81 8.50 -4.43
N ARG A 44 -11.66 7.77 -3.69
CA ARG A 44 -12.94 8.31 -3.22
C ARG A 44 -12.76 9.48 -2.26
N ARG A 45 -11.68 9.51 -1.47
CA ARG A 45 -11.46 10.51 -0.41
C ARG A 45 -10.71 11.73 -0.88
N GLY A 46 -9.74 11.58 -1.78
CA GLY A 46 -8.88 12.67 -2.21
C GLY A 46 -7.99 12.30 -3.39
N GLN A 47 -6.98 13.15 -3.63
CA GLN A 47 -5.96 12.89 -4.64
C GLN A 47 -5.09 11.69 -4.23
N VAL A 48 -4.80 10.84 -5.21
CA VAL A 48 -3.97 9.64 -5.05
C VAL A 48 -2.84 9.69 -6.06
N TYR A 49 -1.61 9.67 -5.57
CA TYR A 49 -0.41 9.59 -6.39
C TYR A 49 0.15 8.19 -6.29
N VAL A 50 0.18 7.46 -7.41
CA VAL A 50 0.67 6.09 -7.48
C VAL A 50 2.05 6.10 -8.12
N VAL A 51 3.04 5.55 -7.44
CA VAL A 51 4.41 5.41 -7.93
C VAL A 51 4.71 3.92 -8.10
N VAL A 52 5.05 3.52 -9.32
CA VAL A 52 5.34 2.12 -9.66
C VAL A 52 6.80 1.99 -10.01
N SER A 53 7.54 1.21 -9.23
CA SER A 53 8.96 0.95 -9.43
C SER A 53 9.17 -0.44 -10.03
N LEU A 54 8.64 -0.64 -11.24
CA LEU A 54 8.76 -1.87 -12.01
C LEU A 54 8.93 -1.53 -13.49
N GLU A 55 9.81 -2.26 -14.19
CA GLU A 55 9.99 -2.11 -15.63
C GLU A 55 8.71 -2.45 -16.39
N PHE A 56 8.06 -3.56 -16.02
CA PHE A 56 6.85 -4.06 -16.67
C PHE A 56 5.78 -4.45 -15.63
N GLY A 57 4.50 -4.34 -16.03
CA GLY A 57 3.37 -4.70 -15.17
C GLY A 57 3.14 -3.72 -14.01
N GLY A 58 2.65 -4.23 -12.88
CA GLY A 58 2.39 -3.47 -11.65
C GLY A 58 0.97 -2.92 -11.53
N ILE A 59 0.44 -2.26 -12.56
CA ILE A 59 -0.95 -1.77 -12.57
C ILE A 59 -1.81 -2.60 -13.52
N ARG A 60 -2.89 -3.16 -12.97
CA ARG A 60 -3.96 -3.88 -13.64
C ARG A 60 -5.20 -3.00 -13.69
N THR A 61 -5.38 -2.29 -14.80
CA THR A 61 -6.47 -1.32 -14.99
C THR A 61 -7.85 -1.98 -14.89
N ASP A 62 -7.99 -3.21 -15.40
CA ASP A 62 -9.18 -4.04 -15.26
C ASP A 62 -9.58 -4.26 -13.79
N LEU A 63 -8.58 -4.46 -12.92
CA LEU A 63 -8.80 -4.66 -11.50
C LEU A 63 -9.16 -3.36 -10.77
N VAL A 64 -8.47 -2.26 -11.09
CA VAL A 64 -8.81 -0.93 -10.55
C VAL A 64 -10.24 -0.58 -10.93
N GLU A 65 -10.63 -0.73 -12.20
CA GLU A 65 -12.00 -0.48 -12.66
C GLU A 65 -13.02 -1.35 -11.94
N ALA A 66 -12.74 -2.66 -11.79
CA ALA A 66 -13.61 -3.57 -11.08
C ALA A 66 -13.84 -3.14 -9.63
N PHE A 67 -12.79 -2.73 -8.91
CA PHE A 67 -12.91 -2.21 -7.54
C PHE A 67 -13.53 -0.83 -7.47
N CYS A 68 -13.29 0.02 -8.46
CA CYS A 68 -13.90 1.34 -8.55
C CYS A 68 -15.41 1.29 -8.65
N ARG A 69 -15.96 0.31 -9.40
CA ARG A 69 -17.42 0.07 -9.46
C ARG A 69 -18.02 -0.32 -8.11
N VAL A 70 -17.22 -0.95 -7.25
CA VAL A 70 -17.65 -1.41 -5.92
C VAL A 70 -17.55 -0.29 -4.89
N PHE A 71 -16.46 0.47 -4.91
CA PHE A 71 -16.14 1.45 -3.87
C PHE A 71 -16.58 2.88 -4.20
N ASP A 72 -17.18 3.10 -5.37
CA ASP A 72 -17.56 4.42 -5.89
C ASP A 72 -16.36 5.37 -5.93
N CYS A 73 -15.32 4.95 -6.65
CA CYS A 73 -14.05 5.66 -6.72
C CYS A 73 -14.10 6.85 -7.68
N ARG A 74 -13.12 7.76 -7.58
CA ARG A 74 -12.91 8.85 -8.55
C ARG A 74 -11.60 8.63 -9.30
N LEU A 75 -11.65 7.96 -10.46
CA LEU A 75 -10.44 7.70 -11.27
C LEU A 75 -9.71 8.98 -11.69
N THR A 76 -10.43 10.09 -11.87
CA THR A 76 -9.85 11.41 -12.18
C THR A 76 -8.99 11.99 -11.05
N ALA A 77 -9.06 11.43 -9.84
CA ALA A 77 -8.23 11.79 -8.71
C ALA A 77 -6.97 10.92 -8.60
N VAL A 78 -6.72 10.02 -9.55
CA VAL A 78 -5.56 9.12 -9.54
C VAL A 78 -4.53 9.58 -10.57
N SER A 79 -3.35 9.96 -10.09
CA SER A 79 -2.17 10.23 -10.91
C SER A 79 -1.19 9.08 -10.80
N ILE A 80 -0.65 8.59 -11.92
CA ILE A 80 0.26 7.44 -11.96
C ILE A 80 1.60 7.90 -12.53
N SER A 81 2.68 7.54 -11.84
CA SER A 81 4.06 7.72 -12.31
C SER A 81 4.80 6.39 -12.24
N ARG A 82 5.64 6.11 -13.24
CA ARG A 82 6.49 4.91 -13.28
C ARG A 82 7.95 5.31 -13.20
N ALA A 83 8.68 4.63 -12.34
CA ALA A 83 10.13 4.72 -12.23
C ALA A 83 10.77 3.52 -12.94
N PHE A 84 11.90 3.76 -13.62
CA PHE A 84 12.68 2.72 -14.30
C PHE A 84 14.05 2.47 -13.67
N LYS A 85 14.41 3.24 -12.63
CA LYS A 85 15.63 3.15 -11.83
C LYS A 85 15.44 3.85 -10.49
N SER A 86 16.33 3.59 -9.52
CA SER A 86 16.26 4.17 -8.17
C SER A 86 16.16 5.70 -8.19
N ARG A 87 16.95 6.36 -9.03
CA ARG A 87 16.94 7.82 -9.18
C ARG A 87 15.61 8.41 -9.68
N ASP A 88 14.82 7.65 -10.43
CA ASP A 88 13.50 8.12 -10.86
C ASP A 88 12.52 8.12 -9.67
N VAL A 89 12.62 7.11 -8.79
CA VAL A 89 11.84 7.04 -7.54
C VAL A 89 12.14 8.27 -6.68
N VAL A 90 13.42 8.60 -6.50
CA VAL A 90 13.87 9.78 -5.77
C VAL A 90 13.23 11.04 -6.33
N ARG A 91 13.35 11.30 -7.64
CA ARG A 91 12.79 12.50 -8.30
C ARG A 91 11.28 12.60 -8.15
N ILE A 92 10.56 11.49 -8.29
CA ILE A 92 9.10 11.45 -8.13
C ILE A 92 8.75 11.79 -6.67
N LEU A 93 9.40 11.18 -5.69
CA LEU A 93 9.13 11.48 -4.28
C LEU A 93 9.49 12.93 -3.92
N GLU A 94 10.58 13.48 -4.45
CA GLU A 94 10.95 14.89 -4.29
C GLU A 94 9.82 15.81 -4.78
N SER A 95 9.26 15.54 -5.97
CA SER A 95 8.12 16.31 -6.50
C SER A 95 6.87 16.23 -5.63
N LEU A 96 6.71 15.17 -4.83
CA LEU A 96 5.56 14.97 -3.95
C LEU A 96 5.74 15.63 -2.58
N THR A 97 6.92 16.14 -2.23
CA THR A 97 7.16 16.79 -0.93
C THR A 97 6.39 18.10 -0.74
N GLY A 98 5.91 18.74 -1.82
CA GLY A 98 5.05 19.93 -1.75
C GLY A 98 3.54 19.63 -1.79
N VAL A 99 3.17 18.37 -1.96
CA VAL A 99 1.76 17.92 -2.00
C VAL A 99 1.27 17.71 -0.57
N ARG A 100 0.01 18.06 -0.31
CA ARG A 100 -0.62 17.96 1.00
C ARG A 100 -1.94 17.21 0.93
N ASP A 101 -2.34 16.63 2.06
CA ASP A 101 -3.67 16.06 2.25
C ASP A 101 -4.06 15.01 1.20
N SER A 102 -3.06 14.31 0.67
CA SER A 102 -3.21 13.31 -0.38
C SER A 102 -2.81 11.93 0.12
N THR A 103 -3.09 10.92 -0.70
CA THR A 103 -2.53 9.57 -0.50
C THR A 103 -1.44 9.32 -1.53
N VAL A 104 -0.26 8.92 -1.08
CA VAL A 104 0.81 8.44 -1.95
C VAL A 104 0.90 6.93 -1.81
N ILE A 105 0.79 6.20 -2.92
CA ILE A 105 0.84 4.74 -2.95
C ILE A 105 2.09 4.32 -3.73
N LEU A 106 3.01 3.63 -3.06
CA LEU A 106 4.29 3.20 -3.61
C LEU A 106 4.26 1.69 -3.84
N LEU A 107 4.53 1.25 -5.07
CA LEU A 107 4.70 -0.17 -5.41
C LEU A 107 6.18 -0.47 -5.64
N TYR A 108 6.73 -1.29 -4.75
CA TYR A 108 8.11 -1.78 -4.72
C TYR A 108 9.17 -0.67 -4.81
N PRO A 109 9.14 0.35 -3.94
CA PRO A 109 10.01 1.54 -4.07
C PRO A 109 11.51 1.21 -4.15
N TYR A 110 11.92 0.07 -3.60
CA TYR A 110 13.31 -0.40 -3.54
C TYR A 110 13.69 -1.44 -4.62
N ASN A 111 12.81 -1.72 -5.59
CA ASN A 111 13.01 -2.79 -6.58
C ASN A 111 14.31 -2.64 -7.40
N PHE A 112 14.76 -1.41 -7.61
CA PHE A 112 15.96 -1.09 -8.40
C PHE A 112 17.24 -0.94 -7.56
N LEU A 113 17.20 -1.21 -6.26
CA LEU A 113 18.43 -1.22 -5.45
C LEU A 113 19.33 -2.37 -5.90
N GLY A 114 20.64 -2.08 -6.00
CA GLY A 114 21.66 -3.07 -6.30
C GLY A 114 21.75 -4.16 -5.23
N ASP A 115 22.30 -5.32 -5.61
CA ASP A 115 22.58 -6.42 -4.68
C ASP A 115 23.77 -6.14 -3.74
N ASP A 116 24.53 -5.08 -4.01
CA ASP A 116 25.69 -4.68 -3.22
C ASP A 116 25.27 -3.90 -1.97
N PRO A 117 25.52 -4.42 -0.75
CA PRO A 117 25.25 -3.72 0.50
C PRO A 117 25.92 -2.34 0.60
N SER A 118 27.01 -2.10 -0.15
CA SER A 118 27.69 -0.80 -0.18
C SER A 118 26.81 0.33 -0.77
N THR A 119 25.85 -0.02 -1.63
CA THR A 119 24.92 0.91 -2.29
C THR A 119 23.63 1.16 -1.49
N TYR A 120 23.50 0.53 -0.32
CA TYR A 120 22.28 0.59 0.48
C TYR A 120 22.00 1.97 1.10
N TYR A 121 22.94 2.93 1.00
CA TYR A 121 22.67 4.33 1.30
C TYR A 121 21.56 4.91 0.38
N GLU A 122 21.38 4.40 -0.84
CA GLU A 122 20.26 4.78 -1.72
C GLU A 122 18.90 4.45 -1.09
N ALA A 123 18.83 3.35 -0.33
CA ALA A 123 17.62 3.00 0.43
C ALA A 123 17.31 4.06 1.51
N THR A 124 18.36 4.63 2.13
CA THR A 124 18.22 5.69 3.14
C THR A 124 17.64 6.96 2.54
N GLU A 125 18.07 7.34 1.33
CA GLU A 125 17.54 8.52 0.63
C GLU A 125 16.04 8.36 0.31
N ILE A 126 15.66 7.23 -0.27
CA ILE A 126 14.25 6.90 -0.56
C ILE A 126 13.43 6.88 0.73
N SER A 127 13.93 6.24 1.79
CA SER A 127 13.26 6.18 3.10
C SER A 127 13.09 7.58 3.72
N GLY A 128 14.11 8.44 3.61
CA GLY A 128 14.06 9.81 4.09
C GLY A 128 13.05 10.67 3.33
N LEU A 129 12.88 10.42 2.03
CA LEU A 129 11.84 11.05 1.22
C LEU A 129 10.44 10.54 1.58
N ILE A 130 10.28 9.24 1.80
CA ILE A 130 9.02 8.65 2.30
C ILE A 130 8.60 9.31 3.61
N ASN A 131 9.53 9.46 4.56
CA ASN A 131 9.28 10.14 5.84
C ASN A 131 8.86 11.60 5.66
N ARG A 132 9.48 12.32 4.72
CA ARG A 132 9.10 13.71 4.42
C ARG A 132 7.71 13.80 3.79
N VAL A 133 7.40 12.90 2.87
CA VAL A 133 6.07 12.84 2.22
C VAL A 133 4.99 12.48 3.24
N SER A 134 5.27 11.55 4.17
CA SER A 134 4.32 11.16 5.22
C SER A 134 4.08 12.23 6.29
N ALA A 135 4.87 13.31 6.35
CA ALA A 135 4.59 14.41 7.26
C ALA A 135 3.25 15.10 6.98
N GLU A 136 2.80 15.13 5.70
CA GLU A 136 1.59 15.84 5.26
C GLU A 136 0.65 14.97 4.42
N ASN A 137 0.98 13.68 4.19
CA ASN A 137 0.23 12.76 3.35
C ASN A 137 0.13 11.37 3.98
N THR A 138 -0.92 10.62 3.66
CA THR A 138 -0.93 9.18 3.98
C THR A 138 -0.07 8.46 2.95
N VAL A 139 0.85 7.60 3.39
CA VAL A 139 1.72 6.85 2.48
C VAL A 139 1.42 5.36 2.60
N LEU A 140 1.04 4.70 1.51
CA LEU A 140 0.84 3.25 1.45
C LEU A 140 1.98 2.63 0.66
N ILE A 141 2.68 1.66 1.25
CA ILE A 141 3.88 1.07 0.67
C ILE A 141 3.61 -0.41 0.45
N PHE A 142 3.69 -0.88 -0.79
CA PHE A 142 3.56 -2.28 -1.15
C PHE A 142 4.95 -2.77 -1.54
N ASN A 143 5.60 -3.50 -0.63
CA ASN A 143 7.02 -3.79 -0.71
C ASN A 143 7.29 -5.29 -0.89
N THR A 144 8.49 -5.64 -1.35
CA THR A 144 8.95 -7.02 -1.37
C THR A 144 9.55 -7.41 -0.03
N THR A 145 9.64 -8.72 0.22
CA THR A 145 10.54 -9.23 1.26
C THR A 145 11.98 -8.93 0.85
N THR A 146 12.82 -8.52 1.80
CA THR A 146 14.23 -8.23 1.52
C THR A 146 14.95 -9.44 0.94
N ARG A 147 15.93 -9.20 0.05
CA ARG A 147 16.79 -10.28 -0.47
C ARG A 147 17.74 -10.87 0.58
N PHE A 148 17.96 -10.17 1.69
CA PHE A 148 18.90 -10.56 2.75
C PHE A 148 18.27 -11.37 3.90
N GLY A 149 17.01 -11.81 3.75
CA GLY A 149 16.32 -12.62 4.75
C GLY A 149 14.83 -12.77 4.46
N SER A 150 14.14 -13.65 5.19
CA SER A 150 12.75 -14.02 4.88
C SER A 150 11.67 -13.29 5.68
N ARG A 151 12.07 -12.44 6.64
CA ARG A 151 11.16 -11.88 7.64
C ARG A 151 11.00 -10.37 7.60
N MET A 152 11.85 -9.63 6.89
CA MET A 152 11.83 -8.17 6.84
C MET A 152 11.42 -7.68 5.44
N PRO A 153 10.78 -6.50 5.35
CA PRO A 153 10.62 -5.80 4.08
C PRO A 153 11.96 -5.27 3.56
N GLU A 154 12.06 -5.01 2.25
CA GLU A 154 13.22 -4.32 1.66
C GLU A 154 13.31 -2.85 2.14
N GLY A 155 14.50 -2.25 2.14
CA GLY A 155 14.76 -0.88 2.61
C GLY A 155 15.53 -0.80 3.94
N GLY A 156 15.62 -1.92 4.67
CA GLY A 156 16.49 -2.11 5.82
C GLY A 156 16.09 -1.35 7.08
N SER A 157 17.02 -1.21 8.03
CA SER A 157 16.72 -0.74 9.38
C SER A 157 16.19 0.69 9.42
N MET A 158 16.73 1.59 8.60
CA MET A 158 16.27 2.98 8.53
C MET A 158 14.80 3.02 8.10
N HIS A 159 14.46 2.35 7.00
CA HIS A 159 13.09 2.24 6.52
C HIS A 159 12.14 1.70 7.59
N HIS A 160 12.56 0.63 8.30
CA HIS A 160 11.78 0.07 9.39
C HIS A 160 11.50 1.07 10.52
N HIS A 161 12.40 2.03 10.78
CA HIS A 161 12.16 3.08 11.76
C HIS A 161 11.18 4.15 11.25
N VAL A 162 11.30 4.54 9.98
CA VAL A 162 10.42 5.53 9.33
C VAL A 162 8.98 5.04 9.27
N VAL A 163 8.74 3.79 8.89
CA VAL A 163 7.38 3.32 8.65
C VAL A 163 6.60 3.13 9.95
N GLU A 164 5.46 3.79 10.14
CA GLU A 164 4.69 3.69 11.39
C GLU A 164 4.03 2.32 11.57
N VAL A 165 3.40 1.79 10.51
CA VAL A 165 2.66 0.52 10.55
C VAL A 165 3.19 -0.44 9.50
N ILE A 166 3.50 -1.66 9.91
CA ILE A 166 4.00 -2.71 9.01
C ILE A 166 3.13 -3.95 9.15
N LEU A 167 2.60 -4.43 8.04
CA LEU A 167 1.79 -5.64 7.92
C LEU A 167 2.46 -6.63 6.97
N ARG A 168 2.70 -7.85 7.45
CA ARG A 168 3.17 -8.97 6.62
C ARG A 168 1.98 -9.77 6.13
N VAL A 169 1.98 -10.15 4.86
CA VAL A 169 0.97 -11.03 4.29
C VAL A 169 1.60 -12.27 3.69
N GLU A 170 1.01 -13.43 4.00
CA GLU A 170 1.46 -14.73 3.50
C GLU A 170 0.26 -15.53 3.00
N ARG A 171 0.42 -16.19 1.86
CA ARG A 171 -0.61 -17.09 1.32
C ARG A 171 -0.30 -18.53 1.73
N LEU A 172 -1.24 -19.17 2.41
CA LEU A 172 -1.19 -20.57 2.84
C LEU A 172 -2.29 -21.35 2.09
N GLY A 173 -2.00 -21.75 0.85
CA GLY A 173 -2.96 -22.42 -0.02
C GLY A 173 -4.16 -21.53 -0.36
N ARG A 174 -5.34 -21.87 0.18
CA ARG A 174 -6.59 -21.11 0.01
C ARG A 174 -6.82 -20.05 1.09
N SER A 175 -5.89 -19.92 2.02
CA SER A 175 -5.96 -18.93 3.09
C SER A 175 -4.85 -17.90 2.96
N VAL A 176 -5.08 -16.72 3.52
CA VAL A 176 -4.11 -15.64 3.69
C VAL A 176 -3.98 -15.37 5.18
N VAL A 177 -2.75 -15.29 5.66
CA VAL A 177 -2.41 -14.79 6.98
C VAL A 177 -1.92 -13.37 6.82
N ALA A 178 -2.60 -12.43 7.47
CA ALA A 178 -2.10 -11.08 7.69
C ALA A 178 -1.58 -10.98 9.13
N GLU A 179 -0.34 -10.53 9.30
CA GLU A 179 0.33 -10.37 10.59
C GLU A 179 0.78 -8.92 10.78
N LEU A 180 0.42 -8.32 11.91
CA LEU A 180 0.88 -6.99 12.29
C LEU A 180 2.29 -7.08 12.86
N VAL A 181 3.27 -6.56 12.12
CA VAL A 181 4.69 -6.59 12.49
C VAL A 181 5.07 -5.38 13.33
N LYS A 182 4.53 -4.20 12.98
CA LYS A 182 4.76 -2.94 13.68
C LYS A 182 3.48 -2.12 13.71
N HIS A 183 3.15 -1.54 14.86
CA HIS A 183 2.06 -0.59 15.01
C HIS A 183 2.25 0.26 16.29
N PRO A 184 2.04 1.58 16.27
CA PRO A 184 2.31 2.44 17.43
C PRO A 184 1.43 2.12 18.66
N ALA A 185 0.17 1.73 18.43
CA ALA A 185 -0.84 1.53 19.47
C ALA A 185 -1.28 0.07 19.68
N LYS A 186 -0.60 -0.93 19.07
CA LYS A 186 -1.02 -2.34 19.13
C LYS A 186 0.17 -3.25 19.37
N PRO A 187 -0.04 -4.41 20.03
CA PRO A 187 1.01 -5.41 20.17
C PRO A 187 1.39 -5.99 18.80
N THR A 188 2.66 -6.35 18.66
CA THR A 188 3.20 -7.05 17.49
C THR A 188 2.74 -8.51 17.47
N GLY A 189 2.71 -9.12 16.27
CA GLY A 189 2.31 -10.51 16.08
C GLY A 189 0.80 -10.77 16.06
N LEU A 190 -0.04 -9.73 16.09
CA LEU A 190 -1.48 -9.90 15.90
C LEU A 190 -1.78 -10.42 14.50
N ARG A 191 -2.58 -11.50 14.42
CA ARG A 191 -2.89 -12.16 13.15
C ARG A 191 -4.37 -12.13 12.81
N ARG A 192 -4.66 -12.12 11.52
CA ARG A 192 -5.97 -12.45 10.95
C ARG A 192 -5.78 -13.45 9.83
N LEU A 193 -6.65 -14.45 9.82
CA LEU A 193 -6.74 -15.45 8.77
C LEU A 193 -7.99 -15.17 7.95
N PHE A 194 -7.87 -15.18 6.62
CA PHE A 194 -9.01 -15.01 5.75
C PHE A 194 -8.82 -15.80 4.45
N ARG A 195 -9.91 -16.10 3.74
CA ARG A 195 -9.87 -16.87 2.49
C ARG A 195 -9.35 -16.03 1.33
N VAL A 196 -8.55 -16.62 0.44
CA VAL A 196 -7.96 -15.94 -0.73
C VAL A 196 -9.05 -15.33 -1.63
N GLU A 197 -10.22 -15.96 -1.70
CA GLU A 197 -11.36 -15.50 -2.49
C GLU A 197 -11.85 -14.10 -2.06
N LEU A 198 -11.68 -13.74 -0.79
CA LEU A 198 -12.07 -12.43 -0.26
C LEU A 198 -11.29 -11.29 -0.93
N LEU A 199 -10.05 -11.53 -1.39
CA LEU A 199 -9.27 -10.53 -2.13
C LEU A 199 -9.97 -10.05 -3.40
N LYS A 200 -10.71 -10.97 -4.04
CA LYS A 200 -11.47 -10.74 -5.28
C LYS A 200 -12.88 -10.26 -5.03
N GLU A 201 -13.35 -10.32 -3.79
CA GLU A 201 -14.73 -10.04 -3.47
C GLU A 201 -15.08 -8.58 -3.81
N LYS A 202 -16.21 -8.42 -4.49
CA LYS A 202 -16.73 -7.16 -5.03
C LYS A 202 -17.83 -6.56 -4.14
N THR A 203 -17.84 -6.90 -2.86
CA THR A 203 -18.82 -6.40 -1.92
C THR A 203 -18.28 -5.12 -1.29
N ALA A 204 -19.03 -4.04 -1.39
CA ALA A 204 -18.66 -2.77 -0.78
C ALA A 204 -18.70 -2.92 0.75
N PRO A 205 -17.69 -2.43 1.51
CA PRO A 205 -17.79 -2.34 2.96
C PRO A 205 -19.09 -1.64 3.34
N VAL A 206 -19.78 -2.10 4.39
CA VAL A 206 -21.09 -1.55 4.82
C VAL A 206 -21.04 -0.03 4.97
N ASP A 207 -19.91 0.50 5.45
CA ASP A 207 -19.68 1.94 5.67
C ASP A 207 -19.46 2.75 4.37
N THR A 208 -19.40 2.08 3.21
CA THR A 208 -19.16 2.72 1.90
C THR A 208 -20.44 2.82 1.06
N VAL A 209 -21.55 2.22 1.50
CA VAL A 209 -22.81 2.20 0.76
C VAL A 209 -23.59 3.51 0.99
N SER A 210 -23.77 4.32 -0.05
CA SER A 210 -24.74 5.42 -0.02
C SER A 210 -26.16 4.88 -0.27
N LEU A 211 -27.20 5.57 0.21
CA LEU A 211 -28.62 5.22 -0.02
C LEU A 211 -28.95 5.01 -1.51
N LEU A 212 -28.24 5.68 -2.42
CA LEU A 212 -28.40 5.54 -3.87
C LEU A 212 -27.94 4.19 -4.42
N ASN A 213 -26.99 3.52 -3.75
CA ASN A 213 -26.51 2.19 -4.14
C ASN A 213 -27.47 1.08 -3.72
N TRP A 214 -28.38 1.32 -2.77
CA TRP A 214 -29.47 0.38 -2.44
C TRP A 214 -30.51 0.29 -3.54
N VAL A 215 -30.81 1.40 -4.23
CA VAL A 215 -31.87 1.47 -5.25
C VAL A 215 -31.46 0.80 -6.58
N ARG A 216 -30.16 0.63 -6.84
CA ARG A 216 -29.65 -0.02 -8.08
C ARG A 216 -29.52 -1.54 -8.01
N VAL A 217 -29.75 -2.13 -6.83
CA VAL A 217 -29.64 -3.58 -6.60
C VAL A 217 -31.01 -4.20 -6.27
N GLY A 218 -32.10 -3.41 -6.38
CA GLY A 218 -33.48 -3.88 -6.34
C GLY A 218 -34.01 -4.22 -7.73
#